data_AF-A0A0M2HGH3-F1
#
_entry.id   AF-A0A0M2HGH3-F1
#
_cell.length_a   1.000
_cell.length_b   1.000
_cell.length_c   1.000
_cell.angle_alpha   90.00
_cell.angle_beta   90.00
_cell.angle_gamma   90.00
#
_symmetry.space_group_name_H-M   'P 1'
#
loop_
_entity.id
_entity.type
_entity.pdbx_description
1 polymer ?
#
loop_
_entity_poly.entity_id
_entity_poly.type
_entity_poly.pdbx_seq_one_letter_code
_entity_poly.pdbx_strand_id
1 'polypeptide(L)'
;MTALRRLAMPEVAAADWDVGKPILEIAEQSTTRATDALIAAVPAERWQDLNLTFQKAPGDQDWTVRAADFTGIARLEINGAPVHLRVTPKIADLDLFFLADWAYGTKSVGKKLKDARANLAALRPEPAACLLGWYVAEVLSFATRWLRRGYVVREEDLVGRVRGRIDVARYLNWSLAQARPHVIPARFTEPTHDTPANRYLKAGLRQVAVLARAVPLEGARTALDELTRRTLALFAGVADVPTRPQDAHRLNLTGPLRHYAPIVRFTTALLEGTYVSTEIGGHSQDAIMWSLNGLYEQALGNVLGAWPGATLVRGRHHATLVDSDGLVNGSTPVKPDYVIRRSDGTRLILDAKYKNAMPTVAAPAEETIDVAPTQRQRIRVRRADIYQTVAYGRHSGLRTDKVALLYPVALSPGESYPEPLRVIGFSPVCHVVFFDVGPSADGRRVDLYRALDAL
;
A
#
# COMPACT_ATOMS: atom_id res chain seq x y z
N MET A 1 -11.11 -58.54 16.51
CA MET A 1 -9.72 -58.07 16.38
C MET A 1 -9.40 -57.86 14.92
N THR A 2 -9.53 -56.62 14.43
CA THR A 2 -8.96 -56.25 13.12
C THR A 2 -8.56 -54.78 13.23
N ALA A 3 -7.25 -54.56 13.27
CA ALA A 3 -6.63 -53.28 13.54
C ALA A 3 -6.74 -52.37 12.30
N LEU A 4 -7.32 -51.18 12.51
CA LEU A 4 -7.22 -50.04 11.59
C LEU A 4 -5.76 -49.57 11.55
N ARG A 5 -5.07 -49.89 10.45
CA ARG A 5 -3.80 -49.26 10.08
C ARG A 5 -4.05 -47.76 9.85
N ARG A 6 -3.63 -46.92 10.79
CA ARG A 6 -3.36 -45.50 10.53
C ARG A 6 -2.29 -45.43 9.44
N LEU A 7 -2.63 -44.89 8.28
CA LEU A 7 -1.65 -44.45 7.29
C LEU A 7 -0.79 -43.37 7.96
N ALA A 8 0.45 -43.71 8.26
CA ALA A 8 1.45 -42.74 8.70
C ALA A 8 1.66 -41.72 7.57
N MET A 9 1.54 -40.43 7.90
CA MET A 9 2.04 -39.38 7.02
C MET A 9 3.54 -39.63 6.79
N PRO A 10 4.06 -39.47 5.56
CA PRO A 10 5.49 -39.63 5.32
C PRO A 10 6.23 -38.64 6.21
N GLU A 11 7.19 -39.16 6.96
CA GLU A 11 8.11 -38.39 7.78
C GLU A 11 8.91 -37.48 6.83
N VAL A 12 8.53 -36.20 6.77
CA VAL A 12 9.20 -35.21 5.94
C VAL A 12 10.62 -35.08 6.48
N ALA A 13 11.60 -35.51 5.68
CA ALA A 13 13.02 -35.39 6.02
C ALA A 13 13.29 -33.97 6.52
N ALA A 14 13.92 -33.87 7.69
CA ALA A 14 14.29 -32.61 8.32
C ALA A 14 15.27 -31.87 7.40
N ALA A 15 14.74 -30.99 6.55
CA ALA A 15 15.58 -30.01 5.89
C ALA A 15 16.12 -29.07 6.97
N ASP A 16 17.44 -28.85 6.97
CA ASP A 16 18.10 -27.83 7.79
C ASP A 16 17.62 -26.45 7.31
N TRP A 17 16.51 -25.98 7.87
CA TRP A 17 15.98 -24.66 7.59
C TRP A 17 16.77 -23.63 8.42
N ASP A 18 17.72 -22.96 7.77
CA ASP A 18 18.58 -21.95 8.39
C ASP A 18 17.74 -20.79 8.95
N VAL A 19 17.75 -20.62 10.27
CA VAL A 19 16.97 -19.60 10.97
C VAL A 19 17.50 -18.22 10.56
N GLY A 20 16.69 -17.47 9.82
CA GLY A 20 17.01 -16.11 9.37
C GLY A 20 17.23 -15.97 7.86
N LYS A 21 17.37 -17.08 7.12
CA LYS A 21 17.28 -17.05 5.65
C LYS A 21 15.87 -17.39 5.19
N PRO A 22 15.37 -16.75 4.12
CA PRO A 22 14.08 -17.12 3.57
C PRO A 22 14.14 -18.52 2.98
N ILE A 23 13.20 -19.38 3.35
CA ILE A 23 13.01 -20.72 2.78
C ILE A 23 12.54 -20.67 1.32
N LEU A 24 11.93 -19.55 0.94
CA LEU A 24 11.56 -19.24 -0.42
C LEU A 24 11.73 -17.74 -0.64
N GLU A 25 12.53 -17.39 -1.63
CA GLU A 25 12.68 -16.01 -2.10
C GLU A 25 12.28 -15.93 -3.58
N ILE A 26 11.37 -15.00 -3.87
CA ILE A 26 10.82 -14.81 -5.21
C ILE A 26 10.61 -13.31 -5.46
N ALA A 27 10.92 -12.83 -6.66
CA ALA A 27 10.55 -11.47 -7.03
C ALA A 27 9.06 -11.40 -7.39
N GLU A 28 8.38 -10.29 -7.08
CA GLU A 28 6.99 -10.09 -7.50
C GLU A 28 6.81 -10.33 -9.01
N GLN A 29 5.68 -10.91 -9.40
CA GLN A 29 5.36 -11.28 -10.78
C GLN A 29 6.36 -12.22 -11.47
N SER A 30 7.28 -12.84 -10.72
CA SER A 30 8.26 -13.79 -11.21
C SER A 30 7.87 -15.24 -10.86
N THR A 31 8.72 -16.18 -11.25
CA THR A 31 8.61 -17.61 -10.93
C THR A 31 9.89 -18.13 -10.29
N THR A 32 9.75 -19.07 -9.36
CA THR A 32 10.87 -19.83 -8.79
C THR A 32 10.51 -21.32 -8.67
N ARG A 33 11.45 -22.15 -8.24
CA ARG A 33 11.24 -23.59 -8.00
C ARG A 33 11.08 -23.88 -6.50
N ALA A 34 10.22 -24.83 -6.17
CA ALA A 34 10.01 -25.31 -4.81
C ALA A 34 9.87 -26.83 -4.78
N THR A 35 10.43 -27.46 -3.74
CA THR A 35 10.41 -28.92 -3.57
C THR A 35 9.06 -29.42 -3.06
N ASP A 36 8.75 -30.69 -3.30
CA ASP A 36 7.54 -31.34 -2.75
C ASP A 36 7.47 -31.25 -1.22
N ALA A 37 8.62 -31.36 -0.55
CA ALA A 37 8.72 -31.26 0.90
C ALA A 37 8.25 -29.90 1.42
N LEU A 38 8.62 -28.80 0.74
CA LEU A 38 8.19 -27.47 1.13
C LEU A 38 6.68 -27.28 0.92
N ILE A 39 6.15 -27.73 -0.22
CA ILE A 39 4.73 -27.58 -0.53
C ILE A 39 3.86 -28.39 0.43
N ALA A 40 4.30 -29.60 0.79
CA ALA A 40 3.60 -30.45 1.75
C ALA A 40 3.70 -29.95 3.21
N ALA A 41 4.73 -29.17 3.54
CA ALA A 41 4.96 -28.66 4.89
C ALA A 41 4.02 -27.52 5.31
N VAL A 42 3.30 -26.91 4.37
CA VAL A 42 2.44 -25.74 4.61
C VAL A 42 1.06 -26.02 4.00
N PRO A 43 -0.05 -25.73 4.71
CA PRO A 43 -1.40 -25.95 4.19
C PRO A 43 -1.66 -25.21 2.88
N ALA A 44 -2.38 -25.84 1.94
CA ALA A 44 -2.69 -25.25 0.64
C ALA A 44 -3.43 -23.90 0.72
N GLU A 45 -4.31 -23.73 1.71
CA GLU A 45 -5.02 -22.47 1.98
C GLU A 45 -4.03 -21.34 2.31
N ARG A 46 -2.97 -21.65 3.08
CA ARG A 46 -1.95 -20.66 3.43
C ARG A 46 -1.14 -20.18 2.23
N TRP A 47 -0.96 -21.02 1.22
CA TRP A 47 -0.34 -20.63 -0.03
C TRP A 47 -1.21 -19.69 -0.86
N GLN A 48 -2.53 -19.91 -0.85
CA GLN A 48 -3.51 -19.04 -1.51
C GLN A 48 -3.57 -17.66 -0.84
N ASP A 49 -3.59 -17.61 0.49
CA ASP A 49 -3.51 -16.37 1.28
C ASP A 49 -2.30 -15.50 0.87
N LEU A 50 -1.16 -16.14 0.57
CA LEU A 50 0.06 -15.43 0.19
C LEU A 50 0.09 -14.98 -1.27
N ASN A 51 -1.01 -15.17 -2.02
CA ASN A 51 -1.12 -14.88 -3.45
C ASN A 51 0.00 -15.55 -4.26
N LEU A 52 0.31 -16.79 -3.91
CA LEU A 52 1.26 -17.63 -4.62
C LEU A 52 0.52 -18.76 -5.34
N THR A 53 0.82 -18.93 -6.62
CA THR A 53 0.25 -20.04 -7.42
C THR A 53 1.33 -21.10 -7.69
N PHE A 54 0.96 -22.36 -7.51
CA PHE A 54 1.85 -23.51 -7.63
C PHE A 54 1.41 -24.40 -8.78
N GLN A 55 2.34 -24.78 -9.65
CA GLN A 55 2.09 -25.67 -10.79
C GLN A 55 3.22 -26.69 -10.90
N LYS A 56 2.88 -27.96 -11.10
CA LYS A 56 3.84 -29.04 -11.36
C LYS A 56 3.38 -29.83 -12.58
N ALA A 57 4.17 -29.82 -13.64
CA ALA A 57 3.86 -30.59 -14.84
C ALA A 57 4.18 -32.08 -14.62
N PRO A 58 3.51 -33.01 -15.33
CA PRO A 58 3.86 -34.42 -15.29
C PRO A 58 5.33 -34.62 -15.68
N GLY A 59 6.13 -35.22 -14.79
CA GLY A 59 7.56 -35.46 -14.98
C GLY A 59 8.50 -34.39 -14.37
N ASP A 60 7.98 -33.25 -13.91
CA ASP A 60 8.78 -32.27 -13.18
C ASP A 60 9.16 -32.81 -11.79
N GLN A 61 10.41 -32.57 -11.37
CA GLN A 61 10.86 -32.89 -10.01
C GLN A 61 10.34 -31.86 -9.00
N ASP A 62 10.35 -30.58 -9.37
CA ASP A 62 9.98 -29.44 -8.51
C ASP A 62 8.74 -28.70 -9.01
N TRP A 63 8.02 -28.07 -8.08
CA TRP A 63 6.94 -27.15 -8.37
C TRP A 63 7.48 -25.83 -8.94
N THR A 64 6.79 -25.30 -9.94
CA THR A 64 6.90 -23.89 -10.32
C THR A 64 5.99 -23.07 -9.43
N VAL A 65 6.59 -22.14 -8.68
CA VAL A 65 5.88 -21.17 -7.84
C VAL A 65 5.88 -19.84 -8.55
N ARG A 66 4.73 -19.17 -8.61
CA ARG A 66 4.59 -17.83 -9.17
C ARG A 66 4.04 -16.87 -8.13
N ALA A 67 4.72 -15.73 -7.98
CA ALA A 67 4.23 -14.63 -7.16
C ALA A 67 3.30 -13.72 -7.98
N ALA A 68 2.23 -13.25 -7.35
CA ALA A 68 1.37 -12.20 -7.90
C ALA A 68 2.06 -10.81 -7.84
N ASP A 69 1.27 -9.74 -7.76
CA ASP A 69 1.71 -8.34 -7.75
C ASP A 69 1.95 -7.75 -6.35
N PHE A 70 2.23 -8.62 -5.38
CA PHE A 70 2.51 -8.23 -4.00
C PHE A 70 3.97 -8.49 -3.64
N THR A 71 4.53 -7.62 -2.80
CA THR A 71 5.86 -7.73 -2.19
C THR A 71 5.70 -7.81 -0.68
N GLY A 72 6.55 -8.60 -0.02
CA GLY A 72 6.66 -8.56 1.43
C GLY A 72 7.19 -9.85 2.06
N ILE A 73 6.82 -10.12 3.31
CA ILE A 73 7.34 -11.26 4.08
C ILE A 73 6.18 -12.02 4.70
N ALA A 74 6.26 -13.33 4.68
CA ALA A 74 5.43 -14.20 5.49
C ALA A 74 6.29 -15.05 6.42
N ARG A 75 5.92 -15.12 7.69
CA ARG A 75 6.41 -16.13 8.63
C ARG A 75 5.48 -17.33 8.58
N LEU A 76 6.07 -18.49 8.39
CA LEU A 76 5.41 -19.79 8.37
C LEU A 76 5.95 -20.61 9.54
N GLU A 77 5.15 -21.56 10.02
CA GLU A 77 5.61 -22.56 10.98
C GLU A 77 5.73 -23.89 10.26
N ILE A 78 6.94 -24.43 10.19
CA ILE A 78 7.22 -25.75 9.62
C ILE A 78 7.87 -26.59 10.71
N ASN A 79 7.26 -27.72 11.06
CA ASN A 79 7.75 -28.63 12.11
C ASN A 79 8.06 -27.94 13.45
N GLY A 80 7.28 -26.91 13.81
CA GLY A 80 7.47 -26.13 15.04
C GLY A 80 8.61 -25.11 14.99
N ALA A 81 9.30 -24.95 13.86
CA ALA A 81 10.30 -23.91 13.63
C ALA A 81 9.72 -22.75 12.80
N PRO A 82 9.98 -21.49 13.18
CA PRO A 82 9.60 -20.35 12.38
C PRO A 82 10.52 -20.21 11.18
N VAL A 83 9.92 -20.16 9.98
CA VAL A 83 10.62 -19.96 8.72
C VAL A 83 10.01 -18.78 7.97
N HIS A 84 10.76 -18.17 7.06
CA HIS A 84 10.31 -16.97 6.36
C HIS A 84 10.21 -17.19 4.85
N LEU A 85 9.14 -16.70 4.26
CA LEU A 85 9.01 -16.51 2.82
C LEU A 85 9.16 -15.03 2.51
N ARG A 86 9.91 -14.71 1.46
CA ARG A 86 10.14 -13.34 1.03
C ARG A 86 9.74 -13.16 -0.43
N VAL A 87 8.84 -12.21 -0.68
CA VAL A 87 8.56 -11.70 -2.01
C VAL A 87 9.25 -10.34 -2.15
N THR A 88 10.23 -10.22 -3.04
CA THR A 88 11.01 -8.99 -3.22
C THR A 88 10.44 -8.10 -4.33
N PRO A 89 10.65 -6.77 -4.27
CA PRO A 89 10.31 -5.89 -5.37
C PRO A 89 11.02 -6.33 -6.65
N LYS A 90 10.31 -6.31 -7.78
CA LYS A 90 10.94 -6.66 -9.07
C LYS A 90 11.92 -5.60 -9.54
N ILE A 91 11.77 -4.35 -9.11
CA ILE A 91 12.73 -3.27 -9.39
C ILE A 91 13.72 -3.22 -8.24
N ALA A 92 15.01 -3.39 -8.54
CA ALA A 92 16.06 -3.28 -7.54
C ALA A 92 16.24 -1.82 -7.07
N ASP A 93 16.80 -1.63 -5.88
CA ASP A 93 17.20 -0.33 -5.33
C ASP A 93 16.08 0.73 -5.24
N LEU A 94 14.82 0.31 -5.12
CA LEU A 94 13.69 1.21 -4.88
C LEU A 94 13.85 1.97 -3.57
N ASP A 95 13.63 3.28 -3.63
CA ASP A 95 13.42 4.09 -2.44
C ASP A 95 11.94 4.02 -2.02
N LEU A 96 11.62 2.99 -1.21
CA LEU A 96 10.28 2.80 -0.66
C LEU A 96 9.85 3.93 0.28
N PHE A 97 10.79 4.63 0.91
CA PHE A 97 10.47 5.79 1.72
C PHE A 97 10.01 6.96 0.85
N PHE A 98 10.68 7.20 -0.28
CA PHE A 98 10.24 8.18 -1.28
C PHE A 98 8.84 7.86 -1.80
N LEU A 99 8.59 6.60 -2.19
CA LEU A 99 7.28 6.18 -2.67
C LEU A 99 6.19 6.34 -1.60
N ALA A 100 6.44 5.89 -0.37
CA ALA A 100 5.48 6.04 0.73
C ALA A 100 5.23 7.51 1.10
N ASP A 101 6.26 8.35 1.11
CA ASP A 101 6.16 9.78 1.40
C ASP A 101 5.28 10.50 0.38
N TRP A 102 5.48 10.20 -0.92
CA TRP A 102 4.65 10.78 -1.96
C TRP A 102 3.25 10.19 -2.00
N ALA A 103 3.08 8.89 -1.74
CA ALA A 103 1.77 8.25 -1.76
C ALA A 103 0.87 8.72 -0.59
N TYR A 104 1.43 8.81 0.61
CA TYR A 104 0.65 8.94 1.85
C TYR A 104 1.17 10.00 2.84
N GLY A 105 2.38 10.53 2.62
CA GLY A 105 3.02 11.46 3.55
C GLY A 105 2.24 12.76 3.74
N THR A 106 2.33 13.31 4.96
CA THR A 106 1.75 14.62 5.25
C THR A 106 2.79 15.73 4.99
N LYS A 107 2.44 16.70 4.13
CA LYS A 107 3.31 17.86 3.77
C LYS A 107 3.88 18.63 4.98
N SER A 108 3.30 18.46 6.17
CA SER A 108 3.67 19.10 7.43
C SER A 108 4.81 18.46 8.22
N VAL A 109 5.32 17.29 7.81
CA VAL A 109 6.17 16.41 8.65
C VAL A 109 7.62 16.26 8.14
N GLY A 110 7.92 16.78 6.94
CA GLY A 110 9.14 16.45 6.18
C GLY A 110 10.49 16.55 6.93
N LYS A 111 10.71 17.51 7.84
CA LYS A 111 12.00 17.60 8.55
C LYS A 111 12.18 16.52 9.63
N LYS A 112 11.15 16.27 10.45
CA LYS A 112 11.20 15.24 11.51
C LYS A 112 11.28 13.83 10.95
N LEU A 113 10.65 13.60 9.79
CA LEU A 113 10.69 12.31 9.11
C LEU A 113 12.05 12.03 8.47
N LYS A 114 12.80 13.06 8.01
CA LYS A 114 14.18 12.88 7.53
C LYS A 114 15.12 12.37 8.63
N ASP A 115 15.02 12.92 9.84
CA ASP A 115 15.82 12.45 10.98
C ASP A 115 15.40 11.04 11.42
N ALA A 116 14.09 10.74 11.39
CA ALA A 116 13.59 9.39 11.62
C ALA A 116 14.08 8.39 10.55
N ARG A 117 14.14 8.77 9.28
CA ARG A 117 14.66 7.93 8.17
C ARG A 117 16.13 7.56 8.33
N ALA A 118 16.95 8.46 8.87
CA ALA A 118 18.35 8.16 9.18
C ALA A 118 18.46 7.06 10.26
N ASN A 119 17.61 7.12 11.28
CA ASN A 119 17.52 6.11 12.33
C ASN A 119 16.86 4.80 11.86
N LEU A 120 16.09 4.83 10.77
CA LEU A 120 15.46 3.65 10.15
C LEU A 120 16.30 3.06 9.00
N ALA A 121 17.58 3.45 8.88
CA ALA A 121 18.49 2.89 7.88
C ALA A 121 18.59 1.35 7.98
N ALA A 122 18.49 0.81 9.20
CA ALA A 122 18.48 -0.64 9.46
C ALA A 122 17.29 -1.38 8.79
N LEU A 123 16.22 -0.68 8.42
CA LEU A 123 15.05 -1.27 7.76
C LEU A 123 15.16 -1.33 6.24
N ARG A 124 16.11 -0.59 5.64
CA ARG A 124 16.23 -0.49 4.17
C ARG A 124 16.45 -1.82 3.46
N PRO A 125 17.24 -2.78 3.99
CA PRO A 125 17.40 -4.09 3.36
C PRO A 125 16.11 -4.91 3.30
N GLU A 126 15.09 -4.53 4.09
CA GLU A 126 13.85 -5.28 4.22
C GLU A 126 12.63 -4.43 3.82
N PRO A 127 12.15 -4.55 2.57
CA PRO A 127 11.07 -3.73 2.00
C PRO A 127 9.82 -3.64 2.88
N ALA A 128 9.36 -4.75 3.44
CA ALA A 128 8.19 -4.77 4.31
C ALA A 128 8.43 -4.01 5.62
N ALA A 129 9.59 -4.23 6.24
CA ALA A 129 9.97 -3.53 7.46
C ALA A 129 10.12 -2.02 7.21
N CYS A 130 10.66 -1.63 6.05
CA CYS A 130 10.78 -0.24 5.62
C CYS A 130 9.41 0.48 5.58
N LEU A 131 8.40 -0.13 4.96
CA LEU A 131 7.05 0.41 4.88
C LEU A 131 6.35 0.47 6.25
N LEU A 132 6.49 -0.56 7.08
CA LEU A 132 5.99 -0.55 8.47
C LEU A 132 6.66 0.55 9.29
N GLY A 133 7.98 0.68 9.22
CA GLY A 133 8.75 1.70 9.93
C GLY A 133 8.39 3.11 9.48
N TRP A 134 8.20 3.32 8.17
CA TRP A 134 7.71 4.59 7.64
C TRP A 134 6.34 4.94 8.23
N TYR A 135 5.40 3.99 8.24
CA TYR A 135 4.07 4.20 8.78
C TYR A 135 4.11 4.60 10.24
N VAL A 136 4.82 3.85 11.08
CA VAL A 136 4.90 4.14 12.51
C VAL A 136 5.56 5.50 12.75
N ALA A 137 6.61 5.83 11.99
CA ALA A 137 7.24 7.15 12.07
C ALA A 137 6.28 8.29 11.68
N GLU A 138 5.45 8.08 10.66
CA GLU A 138 4.44 9.05 10.25
C GLU A 138 3.33 9.18 11.30
N VAL A 139 2.83 8.08 11.85
CA VAL A 139 1.85 8.11 12.96
C VAL A 139 2.44 8.77 14.19
N LEU A 140 3.71 8.53 14.53
CA LEU A 140 4.39 9.17 15.64
C LEU A 140 4.44 10.69 15.44
N SER A 141 4.96 11.12 14.30
CA SER A 141 5.05 12.54 13.97
C SER A 141 3.67 13.21 13.95
N PHE A 142 2.68 12.53 13.35
CA PHE A 142 1.29 12.94 13.35
C PHE A 142 0.75 13.09 14.78
N ALA A 143 0.87 12.06 15.62
CA ALA A 143 0.30 12.04 16.96
C ALA A 143 0.94 13.09 17.88
N THR A 144 2.25 13.34 17.75
CA THR A 144 2.91 14.38 18.56
C THR A 144 2.39 15.80 18.30
N ARG A 145 1.77 16.05 17.14
CA ARG A 145 1.29 17.39 16.76
C ARG A 145 -0.23 17.50 16.63
N TRP A 146 -0.88 16.42 16.22
CA TRP A 146 -2.24 16.43 15.69
C TRP A 146 -3.18 15.43 16.35
N LEU A 147 -2.76 14.70 17.39
CA LEU A 147 -3.66 13.81 18.13
C LEU A 147 -4.75 14.62 18.83
N ARG A 148 -5.89 14.80 18.16
CA ARG A 148 -6.97 15.65 18.66
C ARG A 148 -7.81 14.94 19.69
N ARG A 149 -8.25 15.70 20.69
CA ARG A 149 -9.39 15.35 21.54
C ARG A 149 -10.68 15.60 20.76
N GLY A 150 -11.56 14.61 20.75
CA GLY A 150 -12.95 14.78 20.40
C GLY A 150 -13.77 15.10 21.65
N TYR A 151 -15.05 15.41 21.46
CA TYR A 151 -15.98 15.64 22.56
C TYR A 151 -16.99 14.50 22.59
N VAL A 152 -17.08 13.82 23.73
CA VAL A 152 -18.08 12.78 23.95
C VAL A 152 -19.09 13.31 24.95
N VAL A 153 -20.38 13.12 24.63
CA VAL A 153 -21.47 13.43 25.55
C VAL A 153 -21.49 12.36 26.64
N ARG A 154 -21.44 12.81 27.89
CA ARG A 154 -21.60 11.97 29.09
C ARG A 154 -22.89 12.37 29.78
N GLU A 155 -23.63 11.36 30.22
CA GLU A 155 -24.77 11.48 31.10
C GLU A 155 -24.38 10.76 32.39
N GLU A 156 -24.26 11.52 33.48
CA GLU A 156 -23.73 11.01 34.76
C GLU A 156 -24.49 11.65 35.93
N ASP A 157 -24.65 10.89 37.00
CA ASP A 157 -25.25 11.35 38.26
C ASP A 157 -24.14 11.94 39.14
N LEU A 158 -23.96 13.26 39.06
CA LEU A 158 -22.85 13.96 39.72
C LEU A 158 -23.12 14.17 41.21
N VAL A 159 -22.19 13.74 42.06
CA VAL A 159 -22.30 13.90 43.53
C VAL A 159 -21.61 15.19 43.98
N GLY A 160 -22.37 16.10 44.60
CA GLY A 160 -21.84 17.31 45.23
C GLY A 160 -21.24 18.34 44.26
N ARG A 161 -21.46 18.20 42.95
CA ARG A 161 -20.94 19.09 41.91
C ARG A 161 -21.92 19.22 40.74
N VAL A 162 -21.83 20.34 40.03
CA VAL A 162 -22.61 20.62 38.82
C VAL A 162 -21.68 20.77 37.62
N ARG A 163 -21.96 20.08 36.51
CA ARG A 163 -21.23 20.20 35.25
C ARG A 163 -22.18 20.08 34.06
N GLY A 164 -22.11 21.02 33.13
CA GLY A 164 -22.93 21.03 31.91
C GLY A 164 -24.43 21.25 32.18
N ARG A 165 -25.29 20.58 31.40
CA ARG A 165 -26.74 20.74 31.45
C ARG A 165 -27.34 19.75 32.44
N ILE A 166 -27.94 20.24 33.51
CA ILE A 166 -28.68 19.41 34.47
C ILE A 166 -29.95 18.86 33.79
N ASP A 167 -30.21 17.57 33.95
CA ASP A 167 -31.51 16.97 33.63
C ASP A 167 -32.48 17.29 34.78
N VAL A 168 -33.12 18.45 34.67
CA VAL A 168 -34.02 18.97 35.72
C VAL A 168 -35.18 18.02 35.97
N ALA A 169 -35.75 17.42 34.92
CA ALA A 169 -36.87 16.49 35.06
C ALA A 169 -36.44 15.26 35.87
N ARG A 170 -35.29 14.66 35.53
CA ARG A 170 -34.75 13.52 36.26
C ARG A 170 -34.34 13.90 37.69
N TYR A 171 -33.77 15.08 37.90
CA TYR A 171 -33.38 15.56 39.23
C TYR A 171 -34.59 15.72 40.17
N LEU A 172 -35.67 16.36 39.70
CA LEU A 172 -36.89 16.54 40.49
C LEU A 172 -37.56 15.20 40.81
N ASN A 173 -37.74 14.35 39.79
CA ASN A 173 -38.52 13.12 39.92
C ASN A 173 -37.79 11.97 40.62
N TRP A 174 -36.46 11.98 40.62
CA TRP A 174 -35.67 10.89 41.19
C TRP A 174 -34.79 11.35 42.35
N SER A 175 -33.87 12.29 42.11
CA SER A 175 -32.91 12.71 43.15
C SER A 175 -33.60 13.39 44.33
N LEU A 176 -34.47 14.37 44.08
CA LEU A 176 -35.20 15.05 45.16
C LEU A 176 -36.25 14.14 45.81
N ALA A 177 -37.01 13.39 45.00
CA ALA A 177 -38.02 12.46 45.50
C ALA A 177 -37.43 11.36 46.42
N GLN A 178 -36.18 10.95 46.19
CA GLN A 178 -35.46 9.98 47.03
C GLN A 178 -34.62 10.61 48.14
N ALA A 179 -34.80 11.90 48.45
CA ALA A 179 -34.02 12.64 49.44
C ALA A 179 -32.50 12.60 49.22
N ARG A 180 -32.07 12.59 47.93
CA ARG A 180 -30.67 12.65 47.50
C ARG A 180 -30.38 13.94 46.73
N PRO A 181 -30.56 15.13 47.34
CA PRO A 181 -30.37 16.42 46.64
C PRO A 181 -28.91 16.65 46.21
N HIS A 182 -27.96 15.94 46.80
CA HIS A 182 -26.55 15.99 46.43
C HIS A 182 -26.23 15.23 45.13
N VAL A 183 -27.16 14.44 44.58
CA VAL A 183 -26.99 13.67 43.33
C VAL A 183 -27.67 14.40 42.18
N ILE A 184 -26.89 14.95 41.26
CA ILE A 184 -27.35 15.84 40.20
C ILE A 184 -27.16 15.13 38.84
N PRO A 185 -28.22 14.55 38.24
CA PRO A 185 -28.14 13.96 36.91
C PRO A 185 -27.85 15.07 35.90
N ALA A 186 -26.73 14.96 35.20
CA ALA A 186 -26.28 15.99 34.28
C ALA A 186 -25.73 15.39 32.99
N ARG A 187 -25.92 16.14 31.91
CA ARG A 187 -25.40 15.87 30.57
C ARG A 187 -24.35 16.92 30.23
N PHE A 188 -23.11 16.48 30.00
CA PHE A 188 -22.00 17.37 29.65
C PHE A 188 -21.11 16.76 28.57
N THR A 189 -20.35 17.60 27.89
CA THR A 189 -19.35 17.17 26.89
C THR A 189 -17.97 17.11 27.54
N GLU A 190 -17.30 15.98 27.39
CA GLU A 190 -15.94 15.79 27.89
C GLU A 190 -14.94 15.64 26.74
N PRO A 191 -13.83 16.39 26.76
CA PRO A 191 -12.76 16.21 25.78
C PRO A 191 -12.02 14.88 26.05
N THR A 192 -12.00 13.99 25.06
CA THR A 192 -11.31 12.70 25.13
C THR A 192 -10.48 12.45 23.88
N HIS A 193 -9.31 11.82 24.03
CA HIS A 193 -8.55 11.31 22.89
C HIS A 193 -9.18 10.04 22.30
N ASP A 194 -10.16 9.45 22.99
CA ASP A 194 -10.80 8.21 22.60
C ASP A 194 -11.83 8.40 21.47
N THR A 195 -11.36 8.88 20.33
CA THR A 195 -12.16 9.17 19.13
C THR A 195 -12.11 8.00 18.13
N PRO A 196 -13.11 7.82 17.26
CA PRO A 196 -13.10 6.77 16.24
C PRO A 196 -11.82 6.80 15.37
N ALA A 197 -11.37 7.99 14.97
CA ALA A 197 -10.16 8.14 14.16
C ALA A 197 -8.90 7.71 14.95
N ASN A 198 -8.77 8.09 16.23
CA ASN A 198 -7.61 7.69 17.04
C ASN A 198 -7.61 6.19 17.36
N ARG A 199 -8.79 5.58 17.59
CA ARG A 199 -8.93 4.13 17.75
C ARG A 199 -8.47 3.39 16.49
N TYR A 200 -8.86 3.91 15.31
CA TYR A 200 -8.45 3.34 14.02
C TYR A 200 -6.93 3.38 13.83
N LEU A 201 -6.28 4.52 14.12
CA LEU A 201 -4.82 4.62 14.08
C LEU A 201 -4.13 3.69 15.09
N LYS A 202 -4.67 3.59 16.31
CA LYS A 202 -4.17 2.66 17.34
C LYS A 202 -4.25 1.21 16.86
N ALA A 203 -5.34 0.81 16.21
CA ALA A 203 -5.47 -0.52 15.65
C ALA A 203 -4.43 -0.81 14.57
N GLY A 204 -4.14 0.15 13.68
CA GLY A 204 -3.03 0.01 12.72
C GLY A 204 -1.67 -0.18 13.42
N LEU A 205 -1.38 0.57 14.48
CA LEU A 205 -0.15 0.38 15.27
C LEU A 205 -0.10 -0.98 15.97
N ARG A 206 -1.24 -1.47 16.48
CA ARG A 206 -1.34 -2.83 17.04
C ARG A 206 -1.06 -3.88 15.98
N GLN A 207 -1.59 -3.68 14.77
CA GLN A 207 -1.30 -4.56 13.65
C GLN A 207 0.20 -4.58 13.35
N VAL A 208 0.86 -3.43 13.30
CA VAL A 208 2.33 -3.38 13.12
C VAL A 208 3.07 -4.12 14.23
N ALA A 209 2.64 -4.00 15.49
CA ALA A 209 3.28 -4.71 16.60
C ALA A 209 3.17 -6.25 16.48
N VAL A 210 2.12 -6.75 15.84
CA VAL A 210 1.99 -8.19 15.53
C VAL A 210 2.90 -8.53 14.35
N LEU A 211 2.80 -7.77 13.25
CA LEU A 211 3.53 -7.99 12.01
C LEU A 211 5.06 -7.87 12.16
N ALA A 212 5.55 -7.05 13.09
CA ALA A 212 6.98 -6.92 13.37
C ALA A 212 7.64 -8.27 13.71
N ARG A 213 6.88 -9.24 14.25
CA ARG A 213 7.35 -10.60 14.54
C ARG A 213 7.68 -11.43 13.29
N ALA A 214 7.14 -11.04 12.13
CA ALA A 214 7.42 -11.67 10.85
C ALA A 214 8.70 -11.12 10.18
N VAL A 215 9.27 -10.03 10.71
CA VAL A 215 10.52 -9.46 10.19
C VAL A 215 11.70 -10.38 10.58
N PRO A 216 12.45 -10.92 9.60
CA PRO A 216 13.50 -11.90 9.85
C PRO A 216 14.77 -11.27 10.43
N LEU A 217 15.06 -10.02 10.05
CA LEU A 217 16.30 -9.34 10.42
C LEU A 217 16.15 -8.74 11.84
N GLU A 218 16.92 -9.27 12.79
CA GLU A 218 16.78 -8.92 14.21
C GLU A 218 16.93 -7.42 14.49
N GLY A 219 17.94 -6.78 13.91
CA GLY A 219 18.14 -5.33 14.06
C GLY A 219 16.95 -4.52 13.53
N ALA A 220 16.36 -4.93 12.42
CA ALA A 220 15.18 -4.28 11.85
C ALA A 220 13.93 -4.48 12.72
N ARG A 221 13.72 -5.71 13.22
CA ARG A 221 12.64 -6.04 14.14
C ARG A 221 12.72 -5.23 15.42
N THR A 222 13.89 -5.19 16.07
CA THR A 222 14.10 -4.44 17.32
C THR A 222 13.84 -2.95 17.14
N ALA A 223 14.35 -2.36 16.06
CA ALA A 223 14.12 -0.95 15.74
C ALA A 223 12.63 -0.65 15.50
N LEU A 224 11.92 -1.52 14.77
CA LEU A 224 10.49 -1.39 14.52
C LEU A 224 9.66 -1.55 15.80
N ASP A 225 10.01 -2.52 16.67
CA ASP A 225 9.33 -2.76 17.94
C ASP A 225 9.50 -1.59 18.91
N GLU A 226 10.71 -1.04 19.03
CA GLU A 226 10.96 0.15 19.85
C GLU A 226 10.14 1.35 19.38
N LEU A 227 10.18 1.63 18.07
CA LEU A 227 9.42 2.72 17.46
C LEU A 227 7.91 2.54 17.66
N THR A 228 7.41 1.31 17.51
CA THR A 228 5.99 0.97 17.67
C THR A 228 5.55 1.15 19.12
N ARG A 229 6.31 0.65 20.09
CA ARG A 229 6.01 0.83 21.53
C ARG A 229 5.98 2.30 21.92
N ARG A 230 6.99 3.07 21.49
CA ARG A 230 7.06 4.51 21.75
C ARG A 230 5.84 5.24 21.19
N THR A 231 5.39 4.85 20.00
CA THR A 231 4.24 5.46 19.34
C THR A 231 2.92 5.07 20.01
N LEU A 232 2.73 3.80 20.36
CA LEU A 232 1.56 3.30 21.10
C LEU A 232 1.38 3.99 22.45
N ALA A 233 2.47 4.39 23.12
CA ALA A 233 2.39 5.13 24.38
C ALA A 233 1.61 6.45 24.26
N LEU A 234 1.63 7.12 23.09
CA LEU A 234 0.83 8.33 22.85
C LEU A 234 -0.69 8.04 22.79
N PHE A 235 -1.08 6.77 22.61
CA PHE A 235 -2.47 6.31 22.53
C PHE A 235 -2.93 5.59 23.82
N ALA A 236 -2.28 5.83 24.96
CA ALA A 236 -2.64 5.22 26.24
C ALA A 236 -4.10 5.49 26.65
N GLY A 237 -4.61 6.70 26.40
CA GLY A 237 -5.99 7.10 26.69
C GLY A 237 -7.01 6.80 25.59
N VAL A 238 -6.69 5.92 24.64
CA VAL A 238 -7.55 5.53 23.51
C VAL A 238 -7.92 4.07 23.67
N ALA A 239 -9.20 3.72 23.53
CA ALA A 239 -9.66 2.33 23.66
C ALA A 239 -9.05 1.44 22.57
N ASP A 240 -8.80 0.18 22.91
CA ASP A 240 -8.39 -0.85 21.95
C ASP A 240 -9.66 -1.52 21.41
N VAL A 241 -9.96 -1.31 20.12
CA VAL A 241 -11.22 -1.77 19.51
C VAL A 241 -10.88 -2.52 18.22
N PRO A 242 -11.37 -3.77 18.06
CA PRO A 242 -11.23 -4.50 16.80
C PRO A 242 -11.77 -3.66 15.64
N THR A 243 -10.98 -3.47 14.60
CA THR A 243 -11.32 -2.61 13.47
C THR A 243 -10.99 -3.28 12.15
N ARG A 244 -11.89 -3.08 11.19
CA ARG A 244 -11.77 -3.57 9.81
C ARG A 244 -11.44 -2.40 8.89
N PRO A 245 -10.84 -2.63 7.72
CA PRO A 245 -10.49 -1.54 6.81
C PRO A 245 -11.72 -0.72 6.40
N GLN A 246 -12.86 -1.40 6.24
CA GLN A 246 -14.16 -0.79 5.92
C GLN A 246 -14.64 0.21 6.98
N ASP A 247 -14.17 0.12 8.23
CA ASP A 247 -14.53 1.09 9.27
C ASP A 247 -14.00 2.49 8.97
N ALA A 248 -12.99 2.64 8.11
CA ALA A 248 -12.53 3.94 7.63
C ALA A 248 -13.64 4.75 6.96
N HIS A 249 -14.59 4.11 6.27
CA HIS A 249 -15.71 4.78 5.61
C HIS A 249 -16.67 5.47 6.59
N ARG A 250 -16.68 5.03 7.85
CA ARG A 250 -17.51 5.62 8.91
C ARG A 250 -16.86 6.85 9.54
N LEU A 251 -15.58 7.12 9.23
CA LEU A 251 -14.86 8.26 9.78
C LEU A 251 -15.22 9.54 9.03
N ASN A 252 -15.78 10.52 9.73
CA ASN A 252 -15.99 11.85 9.16
C ASN A 252 -14.68 12.66 9.20
N LEU A 253 -13.91 12.58 8.11
CA LEU A 253 -12.61 13.27 7.96
C LEU A 253 -12.76 14.65 7.31
N THR A 254 -13.88 15.34 7.50
CA THR A 254 -14.09 16.69 6.97
C THR A 254 -13.72 17.77 8.01
N GLY A 255 -13.65 19.03 7.55
CA GLY A 255 -13.49 20.19 8.43
C GLY A 255 -12.24 20.13 9.33
N PRO A 256 -12.41 20.13 10.68
CA PRO A 256 -11.30 20.05 11.62
C PRO A 256 -10.46 18.79 11.50
N LEU A 257 -11.03 17.65 11.04
CA LEU A 257 -10.36 16.35 10.95
C LEU A 257 -9.76 16.06 9.57
N ARG A 258 -9.81 17.00 8.62
CA ARG A 258 -9.26 16.80 7.25
C ARG A 258 -7.81 16.33 7.21
N HIS A 259 -7.02 16.72 8.20
CA HIS A 259 -5.61 16.37 8.31
C HIS A 259 -5.37 14.90 8.70
N TYR A 260 -6.38 14.20 9.22
CA TYR A 260 -6.34 12.76 9.46
C TYR A 260 -6.44 11.96 8.15
N ALA A 261 -6.97 12.53 7.07
CA ALA A 261 -7.26 11.78 5.85
C ALA A 261 -6.05 11.03 5.27
N PRO A 262 -4.83 11.62 5.17
CA PRO A 262 -3.67 10.89 4.65
C PRO A 262 -3.27 9.69 5.52
N ILE A 263 -3.18 9.88 6.83
CA ILE A 263 -2.74 8.82 7.75
C ILE A 263 -3.79 7.71 7.90
N VAL A 264 -5.08 8.04 7.84
CA VAL A 264 -6.17 7.06 7.81
C VAL A 264 -6.14 6.26 6.50
N ARG A 265 -5.85 6.89 5.35
CA ARG A 265 -5.69 6.15 4.08
C ARG A 265 -4.55 5.15 4.17
N PHE A 266 -3.39 5.53 4.71
CA PHE A 266 -2.31 4.57 4.90
C PHE A 266 -2.73 3.45 5.85
N THR A 267 -3.33 3.79 7.00
CA THR A 267 -3.81 2.79 7.97
C THR A 267 -4.75 1.79 7.30
N THR A 268 -5.63 2.28 6.42
CA THR A 268 -6.54 1.44 5.64
C THR A 268 -5.78 0.53 4.68
N ALA A 269 -4.83 1.06 3.90
CA ALA A 269 -4.00 0.26 3.00
C ALA A 269 -3.14 -0.80 3.73
N LEU A 270 -2.60 -0.47 4.91
CA LEU A 270 -1.90 -1.41 5.78
C LEU A 270 -2.83 -2.55 6.24
N LEU A 271 -4.02 -2.18 6.72
CA LEU A 271 -5.00 -3.17 7.15
C LEU A 271 -5.44 -4.03 5.96
N GLU A 272 -5.82 -3.44 4.81
CA GLU A 272 -6.18 -4.16 3.57
C GLU A 272 -5.11 -5.16 3.13
N GLY A 273 -3.83 -4.76 3.10
CA GLY A 273 -2.72 -5.66 2.79
C GLY A 273 -2.59 -6.83 3.77
N THR A 274 -3.03 -6.65 5.02
CA THR A 274 -3.12 -7.74 6.01
C THR A 274 -4.29 -8.68 5.68
N TYR A 275 -5.46 -8.16 5.33
CA TYR A 275 -6.65 -8.97 5.01
C TYR A 275 -6.51 -9.75 3.70
N VAL A 276 -5.77 -9.23 2.72
CA VAL A 276 -5.40 -9.99 1.51
C VAL A 276 -4.60 -11.26 1.85
N SER A 277 -3.92 -11.29 2.99
CA SER A 277 -3.18 -12.45 3.51
C SER A 277 -3.98 -13.29 4.53
N THR A 278 -5.23 -12.93 4.81
CA THR A 278 -6.07 -13.62 5.81
C THR A 278 -7.53 -13.58 5.36
N GLU A 279 -7.90 -14.35 4.33
CA GLU A 279 -9.33 -14.58 4.10
C GLU A 279 -9.87 -15.60 5.12
N ILE A 280 -10.52 -15.05 6.15
CA ILE A 280 -11.63 -15.60 6.93
C ILE A 280 -11.45 -17.04 7.43
N GLY A 281 -10.81 -17.18 8.60
CA GLY A 281 -10.95 -18.39 9.42
C GLY A 281 -9.71 -18.78 10.21
N GLY A 282 -9.32 -17.99 11.20
CA GLY A 282 -8.49 -18.50 12.31
C GLY A 282 -6.98 -18.63 12.08
N HIS A 283 -6.40 -18.09 11.02
CA HIS A 283 -4.94 -18.11 10.83
C HIS A 283 -4.23 -16.85 11.35
N SER A 284 -3.03 -17.07 11.89
CA SER A 284 -2.19 -16.05 12.53
C SER A 284 -1.73 -14.97 11.54
N GLN A 285 -1.74 -13.73 12.02
CA GLN A 285 -1.33 -12.51 11.29
C GLN A 285 0.20 -12.44 11.17
N ASP A 286 0.79 -13.40 10.47
CA ASP A 286 2.23 -13.59 10.37
C ASP A 286 2.79 -13.18 9.00
N ALA A 287 2.02 -12.48 8.19
CA ALA A 287 2.43 -12.07 6.84
C ALA A 287 2.06 -10.61 6.54
N ILE A 288 2.98 -9.97 5.83
CA ILE A 288 2.93 -8.57 5.42
C ILE A 288 3.07 -8.56 3.91
N MET A 289 2.00 -8.25 3.19
CA MET A 289 1.99 -8.22 1.73
C MET A 289 1.48 -6.86 1.25
N TRP A 290 2.20 -6.20 0.34
CA TRP A 290 1.82 -4.91 -0.22
C TRP A 290 1.86 -4.92 -1.74
N SER A 291 0.84 -4.29 -2.35
CA SER A 291 0.87 -3.97 -3.77
C SER A 291 1.79 -2.77 -4.01
N LEU A 292 3.00 -3.02 -4.51
CA LEU A 292 3.91 -1.96 -4.91
C LEU A 292 3.42 -1.21 -6.14
N ASN A 293 2.57 -1.83 -6.98
CA ASN A 293 1.92 -1.12 -8.07
C ASN A 293 1.02 0.01 -7.55
N GLY A 294 0.12 -0.31 -6.60
CA GLY A 294 -0.75 0.70 -6.00
C GLY A 294 0.03 1.80 -5.27
N LEU A 295 1.12 1.43 -4.58
CA LEU A 295 2.02 2.40 -3.96
C LEU A 295 2.66 3.33 -4.99
N TYR A 296 3.17 2.77 -6.09
CA TYR A 296 3.78 3.50 -7.19
C TYR A 296 2.81 4.47 -7.86
N GLU A 297 1.61 4.00 -8.24
CA GLU A 297 0.58 4.81 -8.87
C GLU A 297 0.17 5.98 -7.94
N GLN A 298 -0.10 5.67 -6.66
CA GLN A 298 -0.49 6.70 -5.70
C GLN A 298 0.63 7.74 -5.47
N ALA A 299 1.89 7.32 -5.45
CA ALA A 299 3.04 8.22 -5.36
C ALA A 299 3.18 9.10 -6.61
N LEU A 300 3.18 8.48 -7.80
CA LEU A 300 3.29 9.17 -9.08
C LEU A 300 2.15 10.19 -9.26
N GLY A 301 0.90 9.83 -8.96
CA GLY A 301 -0.22 10.75 -9.03
C GLY A 301 -0.05 11.98 -8.14
N ASN A 302 0.51 11.81 -6.94
CA ASN A 302 0.79 12.94 -6.03
C ASN A 302 1.99 13.77 -6.48
N VAL A 303 3.01 13.16 -7.09
CA VAL A 303 4.14 13.87 -7.75
C VAL A 303 3.61 14.71 -8.91
N LEU A 304 2.84 14.12 -9.82
CA LEU A 304 2.20 14.83 -10.94
C LEU A 304 1.27 15.95 -10.45
N GLY A 305 0.59 15.77 -9.32
CA GLY A 305 -0.23 16.81 -8.71
C GLY A 305 0.55 17.96 -8.08
N ALA A 306 1.86 17.79 -7.88
CA ALA A 306 2.77 18.83 -7.46
C ALA A 306 3.56 19.45 -8.63
N TRP A 307 3.33 19.01 -9.87
CA TRP A 307 3.99 19.55 -11.06
C TRP A 307 3.57 21.01 -11.31
N PRO A 308 4.51 21.99 -11.24
CA PRO A 308 4.16 23.39 -11.41
C PRO A 308 3.57 23.69 -12.79
N GLY A 309 2.45 24.42 -12.82
CA GLY A 309 1.73 24.76 -14.06
C GLY A 309 0.86 23.63 -14.64
N ALA A 310 0.77 22.48 -13.96
CA ALA A 310 -0.08 21.35 -14.36
C ALA A 310 -1.24 21.19 -13.38
N THR A 311 -2.39 20.76 -13.90
CA THR A 311 -3.55 20.37 -13.10
C THR A 311 -3.98 18.97 -13.52
N LEU A 312 -4.11 18.06 -12.56
CA LEU A 312 -4.76 16.77 -12.76
C LEU A 312 -6.25 16.98 -13.01
N VAL A 313 -6.71 16.55 -14.19
CA VAL A 313 -8.11 16.58 -14.59
C VAL A 313 -8.72 15.24 -14.25
N ARG A 314 -9.80 15.26 -13.46
CA ARG A 314 -10.62 14.06 -13.22
C ARG A 314 -11.84 14.12 -14.13
N GLY A 315 -12.10 13.02 -14.83
CA GLY A 315 -13.25 12.88 -15.72
C GLY A 315 -13.64 11.42 -15.87
N ARG A 316 -14.91 11.18 -16.16
CA ARG A 316 -15.39 9.86 -16.59
C ARG A 316 -15.60 9.96 -18.10
N HIS A 317 -14.89 9.12 -18.84
CA HIS A 317 -15.01 9.04 -20.28
C HIS A 317 -15.54 7.65 -20.64
N HIS A 318 -16.39 7.59 -21.67
CA HIS A 318 -16.97 6.34 -22.15
C HIS A 318 -16.84 6.29 -23.67
N ALA A 319 -16.57 5.10 -24.20
CA ALA A 319 -16.73 4.78 -25.61
C ALA A 319 -18.02 3.98 -25.77
N THR A 320 -18.78 4.29 -26.82
CA THR A 320 -20.09 3.70 -27.06
C THR A 320 -20.00 2.78 -28.27
N LEU A 321 -20.58 1.57 -28.16
CA LEU A 321 -20.78 0.69 -29.30
C LEU A 321 -22.12 1.01 -29.94
N VAL A 322 -22.11 1.31 -31.23
CA VAL A 322 -23.30 1.56 -32.02
C VAL A 322 -23.39 0.56 -33.17
N ASP A 323 -24.60 0.16 -33.54
CA ASP A 323 -24.84 -0.63 -34.74
C ASP A 323 -24.84 0.24 -36.01
N SER A 324 -25.14 -0.37 -37.16
CA SER A 324 -25.19 0.32 -38.46
C SER A 324 -26.25 1.42 -38.52
N ASP A 325 -27.30 1.33 -37.70
CA ASP A 325 -28.40 2.29 -37.64
C ASP A 325 -28.16 3.37 -36.58
N GLY A 326 -27.03 3.31 -35.87
CA GLY A 326 -26.62 4.25 -34.83
C GLY A 326 -27.22 3.97 -33.46
N LEU A 327 -27.88 2.83 -33.26
CA LEU A 327 -28.45 2.43 -31.97
C LEU A 327 -27.34 1.97 -31.03
N VAL A 328 -27.39 2.46 -29.78
CA VAL A 328 -26.40 2.11 -28.76
C VAL A 328 -26.61 0.68 -28.27
N ASN A 329 -25.61 -0.17 -28.49
CA ASN A 329 -25.61 -1.59 -28.08
C ASN A 329 -24.67 -1.85 -26.88
N GLY A 330 -23.97 -0.82 -26.40
CA GLY A 330 -23.14 -0.93 -25.19
C GLY A 330 -22.27 0.29 -24.96
N SER A 331 -21.65 0.35 -23.79
CA SER A 331 -20.62 1.35 -23.49
C SER A 331 -19.51 0.75 -22.64
N THR A 332 -18.30 1.24 -22.83
CA THR A 332 -17.12 0.85 -22.07
C THR A 332 -16.42 2.08 -21.50
N PRO A 333 -16.01 2.09 -20.22
CA PRO A 333 -15.29 3.21 -19.66
C PRO A 333 -13.89 3.34 -20.29
N VAL A 334 -13.51 4.58 -20.62
CA VAL A 334 -12.17 4.95 -21.06
C VAL A 334 -11.48 5.64 -19.88
N LYS A 335 -10.51 4.95 -19.28
CA LYS A 335 -9.85 5.37 -18.04
C LYS A 335 -8.33 5.39 -18.23
N PRO A 336 -7.75 6.48 -18.74
CA PRO A 336 -6.33 6.71 -18.57
C PRO A 336 -5.99 6.91 -17.09
N ASP A 337 -4.76 6.59 -16.69
CA ASP A 337 -4.32 6.74 -15.29
C ASP A 337 -4.27 8.22 -14.87
N TYR A 338 -3.72 9.09 -15.73
CA TYR A 338 -3.68 10.52 -15.50
C TYR A 338 -4.00 11.34 -16.76
N VAL A 339 -4.81 12.37 -16.56
CA VAL A 339 -5.04 13.42 -17.56
C VAL A 339 -4.54 14.72 -16.95
N ILE A 340 -3.59 15.35 -17.62
CA ILE A 340 -3.00 16.62 -17.19
C ILE A 340 -3.45 17.73 -18.13
N ARG A 341 -3.80 18.88 -17.55
CA ARG A 341 -3.94 20.15 -18.28
C ARG A 341 -2.85 21.10 -17.82
N ARG A 342 -2.02 21.55 -18.76
CA ARG A 342 -0.98 22.56 -18.56
C ARG A 342 -1.58 23.97 -18.62
N SER A 343 -0.86 24.95 -18.09
CA SER A 343 -1.27 26.36 -18.04
C SER A 343 -1.40 27.01 -19.40
N ASP A 344 -0.66 26.51 -20.40
CA ASP A 344 -0.76 26.90 -21.81
C ASP A 344 -1.99 26.29 -22.53
N GLY A 345 -2.79 25.48 -21.84
CA GLY A 345 -3.96 24.79 -22.39
C GLY A 345 -3.66 23.40 -22.95
N THR A 346 -2.38 22.99 -23.03
CA THR A 346 -1.98 21.68 -23.51
C THR A 346 -2.56 20.58 -22.63
N ARG A 347 -3.17 19.57 -23.27
CA ARG A 347 -3.66 18.37 -22.58
C ARG A 347 -2.70 17.23 -22.82
N LEU A 348 -2.32 16.52 -21.76
CA LEU A 348 -1.43 15.37 -21.83
C LEU A 348 -2.13 14.18 -21.19
N ILE A 349 -2.12 13.04 -21.87
CA ILE A 349 -2.60 11.77 -21.30
C ILE A 349 -1.40 10.93 -20.94
N LEU A 350 -1.39 10.46 -19.69
CA LEU A 350 -0.33 9.65 -19.13
C LEU A 350 -0.91 8.32 -18.67
N ASP A 351 -0.25 7.24 -19.03
CA ASP A 351 -0.57 5.89 -18.62
C ASP A 351 0.68 5.29 -17.96
N ALA A 352 0.55 4.84 -16.72
CA ALA A 352 1.67 4.45 -15.88
C ALA A 352 1.76 2.95 -15.77
N LYS A 353 2.96 2.40 -15.98
CA LYS A 353 3.21 0.97 -16.04
C LYS A 353 4.31 0.60 -15.05
N TYR A 354 3.94 -0.02 -13.93
CA TYR A 354 4.90 -0.57 -12.97
C TYR A 354 5.46 -1.93 -13.47
N LYS A 355 6.52 -1.89 -14.29
CA LYS A 355 7.15 -3.07 -14.91
C LYS A 355 8.67 -3.04 -14.74
N ASN A 356 9.30 -4.21 -14.56
CA ASN A 356 10.75 -4.39 -14.68
C ASN A 356 11.12 -5.33 -15.84
N ALA A 357 12.41 -5.41 -16.16
CA ALA A 357 13.08 -6.14 -17.23
C ALA A 357 12.74 -7.63 -17.40
N MET A 358 12.24 -8.36 -16.39
CA MET A 358 12.12 -9.83 -16.43
C MET A 358 10.88 -10.31 -15.64
N PRO A 359 10.15 -11.34 -16.14
CA PRO A 359 10.58 -12.73 -15.99
C PRO A 359 10.68 -13.54 -17.30
N THR A 360 11.44 -14.63 -17.15
CA THR A 360 11.97 -15.70 -18.02
C THR A 360 11.02 -16.42 -18.98
N VAL A 361 9.75 -16.01 -19.07
CA VAL A 361 8.86 -16.54 -20.10
C VAL A 361 8.94 -15.58 -21.27
N ALA A 362 9.54 -16.03 -22.38
CA ALA A 362 9.52 -15.29 -23.63
C ALA A 362 8.05 -14.99 -23.98
N ALA A 363 7.58 -13.78 -23.67
CA ALA A 363 6.46 -13.22 -24.41
C ALA A 363 6.89 -13.29 -25.88
N PRO A 364 6.02 -13.73 -26.82
CA PRO A 364 6.38 -13.77 -28.23
C PRO A 364 7.00 -12.43 -28.60
N ALA A 365 8.20 -12.43 -29.20
CA ALA A 365 8.92 -11.21 -29.53
C ALA A 365 8.06 -10.23 -30.37
N GLU A 366 7.01 -10.75 -31.00
CA GLU A 366 5.99 -10.01 -31.74
C GLU A 366 5.09 -9.11 -30.89
N GLU A 367 5.01 -9.26 -29.57
CA GLU A 367 4.09 -8.48 -28.73
C GLU A 367 4.78 -7.40 -27.88
N THR A 368 6.10 -7.46 -27.74
CA THR A 368 6.86 -6.61 -26.81
C THR A 368 8.11 -6.01 -27.41
N ILE A 369 8.52 -4.85 -26.88
CA ILE A 369 9.73 -4.12 -27.27
C ILE A 369 10.57 -3.93 -26.02
N ASP A 370 11.82 -4.42 -26.04
CA ASP A 370 12.75 -4.24 -24.94
C ASP A 370 13.52 -2.93 -25.11
N VAL A 371 13.42 -2.06 -24.11
CA VAL A 371 14.08 -0.76 -24.03
C VAL A 371 15.12 -0.82 -22.91
N ALA A 372 16.28 -0.20 -23.09
CA ALA A 372 17.29 -0.06 -22.04
C ALA A 372 17.43 1.42 -21.67
N PRO A 373 16.58 1.96 -20.76
CA PRO A 373 16.72 3.35 -20.33
C PRO A 373 18.03 3.61 -19.58
N THR A 374 18.59 2.57 -18.95
CA THR A 374 19.84 2.63 -18.21
C THR A 374 20.71 1.42 -18.53
N GLN A 375 21.98 1.44 -18.11
CA GLN A 375 22.87 0.29 -18.29
C GLN A 375 22.44 -0.93 -17.47
N ARG A 376 21.74 -0.70 -16.35
CA ARG A 376 21.39 -1.74 -15.37
C ARG A 376 19.94 -2.20 -15.44
N GLN A 377 19.08 -1.45 -16.14
CA GLN A 377 17.66 -1.74 -16.22
C GLN A 377 17.21 -1.84 -17.67
N ARG A 378 16.45 -2.89 -17.95
CA ARG A 378 15.69 -3.03 -19.20
C ARG A 378 14.20 -2.94 -18.86
N ILE A 379 13.40 -2.47 -19.81
CA ILE A 379 11.95 -2.30 -19.65
C ILE A 379 11.30 -2.92 -20.86
N ARG A 380 10.36 -3.81 -20.61
CA ARG A 380 9.57 -4.45 -21.65
C ARG A 380 8.27 -3.68 -21.88
N VAL A 381 8.24 -2.92 -22.96
CA VAL A 381 7.07 -2.15 -23.40
C VAL A 381 6.16 -3.07 -24.22
N ARG A 382 4.88 -3.21 -23.85
CA ARG A 382 3.93 -3.99 -24.67
C ARG A 382 3.36 -3.11 -25.77
N ARG A 383 3.23 -3.66 -26.98
CA ARG A 383 2.60 -2.96 -28.12
C ARG A 383 1.16 -2.53 -27.78
N ALA A 384 0.43 -3.39 -27.06
CA ALA A 384 -0.92 -3.09 -26.59
C ALA A 384 -0.99 -1.84 -25.70
N ASP A 385 0.02 -1.57 -24.85
CA ASP A 385 0.05 -0.37 -24.00
C ASP A 385 0.19 0.91 -24.85
N ILE A 386 1.00 0.85 -25.91
CA ILE A 386 1.14 1.94 -26.88
C ILE A 386 -0.20 2.19 -27.59
N TYR A 387 -0.83 1.13 -28.11
CA TYR A 387 -2.11 1.24 -28.82
C TYR A 387 -3.21 1.80 -27.93
N GLN A 388 -3.30 1.32 -26.69
CA GLN A 388 -4.24 1.79 -25.69
C GLN A 388 -4.06 3.28 -25.40
N THR A 389 -2.81 3.70 -25.17
CA THR A 389 -2.48 5.10 -24.84
C THR A 389 -2.77 6.05 -26.01
N VAL A 390 -2.46 5.63 -27.24
CA VAL A 390 -2.83 6.37 -28.46
C VAL A 390 -4.35 6.46 -28.62
N ALA A 391 -5.08 5.37 -28.36
CA ALA A 391 -6.54 5.36 -28.42
C ALA A 391 -7.16 6.33 -27.40
N TYR A 392 -6.61 6.43 -26.19
CA TYR A 392 -7.05 7.44 -25.21
C TYR A 392 -6.96 8.86 -25.77
N GLY A 393 -5.86 9.21 -26.43
CA GLY A 393 -5.68 10.53 -27.02
C GLY A 393 -6.57 10.83 -28.23
N ARG A 394 -7.27 9.81 -28.76
CA ARG A 394 -8.27 9.96 -29.84
C ARG A 394 -9.70 10.05 -29.32
N HIS A 395 -9.96 9.78 -28.04
CA HIS A 395 -11.30 9.90 -27.47
C HIS A 395 -11.79 11.35 -27.54
N SER A 396 -13.05 11.56 -27.93
CA SER A 396 -13.62 12.89 -28.20
C SER A 396 -13.57 13.85 -27.00
N GLY A 397 -13.67 13.33 -25.78
CA GLY A 397 -13.58 14.10 -24.53
C GLY A 397 -12.15 14.28 -23.99
N LEU A 398 -11.17 13.59 -24.57
CA LEU A 398 -9.77 13.57 -24.14
C LEU A 398 -8.77 14.04 -25.20
N ARG A 399 -9.26 14.34 -26.42
CA ARG A 399 -8.46 14.62 -27.61
C ARG A 399 -7.18 15.42 -27.31
N THR A 400 -6.05 14.85 -27.68
CA THR A 400 -4.72 15.45 -27.56
C THR A 400 -3.82 14.97 -28.70
N ASP A 401 -2.78 15.74 -29.00
CA ASP A 401 -1.68 15.40 -29.90
C ASP A 401 -0.50 14.70 -29.19
N LYS A 402 -0.51 14.69 -27.83
CA LYS A 402 0.58 14.18 -26.99
C LYS A 402 0.07 13.20 -25.96
N VAL A 403 0.63 12.00 -25.99
CA VAL A 403 0.39 10.96 -24.97
C VAL A 403 1.72 10.36 -24.52
N ALA A 404 1.80 9.86 -23.29
CA ALA A 404 3.01 9.22 -22.78
C ALA A 404 2.74 8.00 -21.90
N LEU A 405 3.58 6.99 -22.06
CA LEU A 405 3.72 5.88 -21.13
C LEU A 405 4.78 6.23 -20.09
N LEU A 406 4.45 6.08 -18.81
CA LEU A 406 5.35 6.31 -17.69
C LEU A 406 5.84 4.99 -17.10
N TYR A 407 7.16 4.83 -17.02
CA TYR A 407 7.78 3.66 -16.42
C TYR A 407 8.70 4.01 -15.26
N PRO A 408 8.71 3.24 -14.16
CA PRO A 408 9.67 3.43 -13.08
C PRO A 408 11.09 3.08 -13.52
N VAL A 409 12.06 3.90 -13.12
CA VAL A 409 13.49 3.59 -13.17
C VAL A 409 14.11 3.78 -11.79
N ALA A 410 15.07 2.94 -11.41
CA ALA A 410 15.81 3.14 -10.16
C ALA A 410 17.24 3.58 -10.50
N LEU A 411 17.48 4.89 -10.46
CA LEU A 411 18.77 5.45 -10.86
C LEU A 411 19.76 5.46 -9.68
N SER A 412 20.98 5.00 -9.94
CA SER A 412 22.07 5.10 -8.96
C SER A 412 22.54 6.55 -8.80
N PRO A 413 23.13 6.92 -7.64
CA PRO A 413 23.76 8.24 -7.49
C PRO A 413 24.78 8.50 -8.61
N GLY A 414 24.62 9.64 -9.30
CA GLY A 414 25.49 10.04 -10.41
C GLY A 414 25.08 9.52 -11.80
N GLU A 415 24.10 8.62 -11.90
CA GLU A 415 23.59 8.15 -13.18
C GLU A 415 22.74 9.22 -13.87
N SER A 416 22.89 9.42 -15.18
CA SER A 416 22.11 10.40 -15.94
C SER A 416 20.64 10.02 -16.02
N TYR A 417 19.77 11.03 -16.03
CA TYR A 417 18.35 10.82 -16.27
C TYR A 417 18.12 10.40 -17.73
N PRO A 418 17.38 9.32 -18.01
CA PRO A 418 17.17 8.85 -19.38
C PRO A 418 16.27 9.80 -20.18
N GLU A 419 16.66 10.09 -21.43
CA GLU A 419 15.86 10.91 -22.34
C GLU A 419 14.54 10.20 -22.75
N PRO A 420 13.42 10.93 -22.90
CA PRO A 420 12.19 10.37 -23.41
C PRO A 420 12.35 9.74 -24.80
N LEU A 421 11.72 8.58 -24.99
CA LEU A 421 11.66 7.95 -26.32
C LEU A 421 10.38 8.34 -27.04
N ARG A 422 10.44 8.36 -28.37
CA ARG A 422 9.32 8.71 -29.24
C ARG A 422 8.92 7.51 -30.09
N VAL A 423 7.64 7.13 -30.05
CA VAL A 423 7.07 6.14 -30.95
C VAL A 423 6.56 6.87 -32.20
N ILE A 424 7.29 6.74 -33.29
CA ILE A 424 6.96 7.36 -34.59
C ILE A 424 5.93 6.49 -35.33
N GLY A 425 5.05 7.11 -36.11
CA GLY A 425 4.03 6.43 -36.91
C GLY A 425 2.62 6.45 -36.31
N PHE A 426 2.46 6.98 -35.10
CA PHE A 426 1.15 7.24 -34.49
C PHE A 426 0.84 8.74 -34.41
N SER A 427 -0.45 9.05 -34.43
CA SER A 427 -0.99 10.37 -34.10
C SER A 427 -2.15 10.13 -33.14
N PRO A 428 -2.17 10.66 -31.91
CA PRO A 428 -1.10 11.44 -31.26
C PRO A 428 0.24 10.70 -31.16
N VAL A 429 1.34 11.46 -31.04
CA VAL A 429 2.67 10.88 -30.82
C VAL A 429 2.70 10.29 -29.41
N CYS A 430 3.05 9.00 -29.32
CA CYS A 430 3.24 8.34 -28.04
C CYS A 430 4.70 8.46 -27.60
N HIS A 431 4.91 8.93 -26.39
CA HIS A 431 6.22 9.03 -25.75
C HIS A 431 6.39 7.92 -24.71
N VAL A 432 7.62 7.51 -24.45
CA VAL A 432 7.97 6.66 -23.31
C VAL A 432 8.86 7.49 -22.40
N VAL A 433 8.37 7.76 -21.21
CA VAL A 433 8.99 8.64 -20.21
C VAL A 433 9.26 7.82 -18.96
N PHE A 434 10.33 8.17 -18.25
CA PHE A 434 10.76 7.44 -17.07
C PHE A 434 10.43 8.23 -15.80
N PHE A 435 10.22 7.55 -14.68
CA PHE A 435 10.02 8.18 -13.37
C PHE A 435 11.01 7.56 -12.40
N ASP A 436 11.96 8.36 -11.93
CA ASP A 436 12.96 7.88 -10.99
C ASP A 436 12.32 7.57 -9.62
N VAL A 437 12.53 6.35 -9.17
CA VAL A 437 12.08 5.78 -7.90
C VAL A 437 13.25 5.19 -7.11
N GLY A 438 14.49 5.48 -7.53
CA GLY A 438 15.72 5.07 -6.86
C GLY A 438 16.12 6.00 -5.69
N PRO A 439 17.32 5.82 -5.13
CA PRO A 439 17.76 6.50 -3.90
C PRO A 439 17.85 8.03 -3.99
N SER A 440 17.84 8.60 -5.20
CA SER A 440 17.92 10.05 -5.46
C SER A 440 16.61 10.65 -6.00
N ALA A 441 15.52 9.89 -5.98
CA ALA A 441 14.25 10.25 -6.61
C ALA A 441 13.67 11.60 -6.14
N ASP A 442 13.80 11.94 -4.84
CA ASP A 442 13.26 13.21 -4.31
C ASP A 442 13.89 14.44 -4.98
N GLY A 443 15.19 14.38 -5.30
CA GLY A 443 15.88 15.44 -6.02
C GLY A 443 15.63 15.43 -7.53
N ARG A 444 15.35 14.26 -8.10
CA ARG A 444 15.22 14.02 -9.55
C ARG A 444 13.80 14.12 -10.09
N ARG A 445 12.81 14.36 -9.23
CA ARG A 445 11.43 14.66 -9.66
C ARG A 445 11.32 15.83 -10.65
N VAL A 446 12.25 16.78 -10.58
CA VAL A 446 12.30 17.94 -11.51
C VAL A 446 12.68 17.49 -12.92
N ASP A 447 13.46 16.42 -13.06
CA ASP A 447 13.82 15.88 -14.37
C ASP A 447 12.61 15.22 -15.05
N LEU A 448 11.71 14.57 -14.28
CA LEU A 448 10.41 14.13 -14.79
C LEU A 448 9.59 15.32 -15.32
N TYR A 449 9.49 16.40 -14.56
CA TYR A 449 8.75 17.58 -15.02
C TYR A 449 9.35 18.18 -16.29
N ARG A 450 10.68 18.30 -16.36
CA ARG A 450 11.38 18.80 -17.55
C ARG A 450 11.13 17.90 -18.77
N ALA A 451 11.19 16.58 -18.58
CA ALA A 451 10.90 15.61 -19.62
C ALA A 451 9.46 15.71 -20.13
N LEU A 452 8.49 15.91 -19.23
CA LEU A 452 7.09 16.09 -19.59
C LEU A 452 6.78 17.45 -20.22
N ASP A 453 7.47 18.52 -19.81
CA ASP A 453 7.36 19.86 -20.40
C ASP A 453 7.96 19.93 -21.82
N ALA A 454 8.89 19.01 -22.14
CA ALA A 454 9.50 18.91 -23.46
C ALA A 454 8.66 18.11 -24.48
N LEU A 455 7.59 17.44 -24.04
CA LEU A 455 6.63 16.77 -24.92
C LEU A 455 5.79 17.80 -25.64
#